data_AF-A0A9Q9PC54-F1
#
_entry.id   AF-A0A9Q9PC54-F1
#
_cell.length_a   1.000
_cell.length_b   1.000
_cell.length_c   1.000
_cell.angle_alpha   90.00
_cell.angle_beta   90.00
_cell.angle_gamma   90.00
#
_symmetry.space_group_name_H-M   'P 1'
#
loop_
_entity.id
_entity.type
_entity.pdbx_description
1 polymer ?
#
loop_
_entity_poly.entity_id
_entity_poly.type
_entity_poly.pdbx_seq_one_letter_code
_entity_poly.pdbx_strand_id
1 'polypeptide(L)'
;MKRSKRVKLLNVEMTTYDIRSLGSSVKMFNGSTYEVIDSKLFNPISKTFIRIDDHKRNIRNVKNSKGQIIAKRTNVGSKLLLTSAALLRSENNTSSVSTQNRPSKAAPKAYRPAKSGRAKEVGILLSDTKMSVDECKEKLLNNGAKQVYFYETKAGTVVVSSPYKVLHDLLG
;
A
#
# COMPACT_ATOMS: atom_id res chain seq x y z
N MET A 1 19.92 -23.70 4.41
CA MET A 1 19.20 -22.76 5.31
C MET A 1 18.34 -21.81 4.50
N LYS A 2 17.01 -21.89 4.60
CA LYS A 2 16.10 -20.91 3.96
C LYS A 2 16.27 -19.56 4.67
N ARG A 3 16.74 -18.53 3.97
CA ARG A 3 16.78 -17.14 4.49
C ARG A 3 15.35 -16.72 4.85
N SER A 4 15.11 -16.45 6.13
CA SER A 4 13.84 -15.90 6.61
C SER A 4 13.58 -14.58 5.89
N LYS A 5 12.50 -14.51 5.09
CA LYS A 5 12.09 -13.29 4.39
C LYS A 5 11.91 -12.19 5.45
N ARG A 6 12.72 -11.13 5.35
CA ARG A 6 12.71 -10.02 6.30
C ARG A 6 11.33 -9.36 6.26
N VAL A 7 10.58 -9.48 7.35
CA VAL A 7 9.23 -8.90 7.50
C VAL A 7 9.37 -7.37 7.46
N LYS A 8 8.74 -6.73 6.47
CA LYS A 8 8.76 -5.25 6.31
C LYS A 8 7.62 -4.64 7.09
N LEU A 9 7.89 -3.51 7.76
CA LEU A 9 6.86 -2.67 8.37
C LEU A 9 6.19 -1.83 7.27
N LEU A 10 4.87 -1.74 7.36
CA LEU A 10 4.05 -0.90 6.49
C LEU A 10 3.70 0.37 7.24
N ASN A 11 3.56 1.50 6.53
CA ASN A 11 3.09 2.75 7.14
C ASN A 11 1.56 2.76 7.29
N VAL A 12 1.00 1.68 7.85
CA VAL A 12 -0.43 1.48 8.08
C VAL A 12 -0.61 1.08 9.54
N GLU A 13 -1.37 1.86 10.29
CA GLU A 13 -1.66 1.57 11.69
C GLU A 13 -2.66 0.43 11.82
N MET A 14 -2.38 -0.51 12.72
CA MET A 14 -3.29 -1.57 13.11
C MET A 14 -4.30 -1.03 14.13
N THR A 15 -5.59 -1.22 13.82
CA THR A 15 -6.70 -0.84 14.70
C THR A 15 -7.01 -1.95 15.71
N THR A 16 -7.82 -1.65 16.73
CA THR A 16 -8.32 -2.69 17.65
C THR A 16 -9.13 -3.74 16.89
N TYR A 17 -9.92 -3.34 15.89
CA TYR A 17 -10.67 -4.25 15.02
C TYR A 17 -9.75 -5.23 14.29
N ASP A 18 -8.62 -4.75 13.75
CA ASP A 18 -7.64 -5.61 13.09
C ASP A 18 -7.01 -6.61 14.08
N ILE A 19 -6.78 -6.20 15.33
CA ILE A 19 -6.22 -7.10 16.36
C ILE A 19 -7.20 -8.24 16.63
N ARG A 20 -8.49 -7.94 16.73
CA ARG A 20 -9.56 -8.93 16.98
C ARG A 20 -9.74 -9.87 15.79
N SER A 21 -9.72 -9.33 14.57
CA SER A 21 -10.01 -10.10 13.36
C SER A 21 -8.83 -10.92 12.83
N LEU A 22 -7.59 -10.42 13.00
CA LEU A 22 -6.39 -11.03 12.41
C LEU A 22 -5.43 -11.60 13.46
N GLY A 23 -5.46 -11.06 14.67
CA GLY A 23 -4.57 -11.45 15.76
C GLY A 23 -5.04 -12.73 16.45
N SER A 24 -4.07 -13.55 16.83
CA SER A 24 -4.29 -14.72 17.69
C SER A 24 -3.53 -14.58 19.02
N SER A 25 -2.40 -13.89 19.00
CA SER A 25 -1.68 -13.53 20.23
C SER A 25 -1.02 -12.17 20.12
N VAL A 26 -0.79 -11.54 21.27
CA VAL A 26 -0.10 -10.26 21.38
C VAL A 26 1.00 -10.35 22.42
N LYS A 27 2.16 -9.77 22.10
CA LYS A 27 3.27 -9.60 23.04
C LYS A 27 3.35 -8.15 23.48
N MET A 28 3.41 -7.92 24.78
CA MET A 28 3.54 -6.61 25.40
C MET A 28 5.02 -6.21 25.53
N PHE A 29 5.29 -4.93 25.79
CA PHE A 29 6.66 -4.46 26.05
C PHE A 29 7.25 -4.98 27.36
N ASN A 30 6.43 -5.22 28.38
CA ASN A 30 6.85 -5.86 29.64
C ASN A 30 7.16 -7.36 29.50
N GLY A 31 7.15 -7.90 28.27
CA GLY A 31 7.46 -9.30 27.98
C GLY A 31 6.28 -10.27 28.06
N SER A 32 5.19 -9.88 28.73
CA SER A 32 3.98 -10.72 28.84
C SER A 32 3.33 -10.97 27.47
N THR A 33 2.71 -12.14 27.34
CA THR A 33 2.02 -12.57 26.12
C THR A 33 0.58 -12.89 26.46
N TYR A 34 -0.34 -12.41 25.62
CA TYR A 34 -1.77 -12.64 25.76
C TYR A 34 -2.31 -13.30 24.51
N GLU A 35 -3.36 -14.09 24.68
CA GLU A 35 -4.19 -14.63 23.61
C GLU A 35 -5.31 -13.65 23.30
N VAL A 36 -5.64 -13.49 22.02
CA VAL A 36 -6.76 -12.65 21.60
C VAL A 36 -8.02 -13.51 21.60
N ILE A 37 -8.98 -13.17 22.47
CA ILE A 37 -10.26 -13.87 22.58
C ILE A 37 -11.37 -12.82 22.44
N ASP A 38 -12.08 -12.86 21.33
CA ASP A 38 -13.09 -11.88 20.93
C ASP A 38 -12.59 -10.43 21.01
N SER A 39 -12.99 -9.72 22.06
CA SER A 39 -12.65 -8.32 22.32
C SER A 39 -11.71 -8.13 23.52
N LYS A 40 -11.18 -9.23 24.06
CA LYS A 40 -10.35 -9.25 25.26
C LYS A 40 -9.00 -9.92 24.97
N LEU A 41 -8.04 -9.62 25.82
CA LEU A 41 -6.74 -10.27 25.88
C LEU A 41 -6.70 -11.15 27.12
N PHE A 42 -6.49 -12.44 26.93
CA PHE A 42 -6.36 -13.40 28.01
C PHE A 42 -4.89 -13.69 28.30
N ASN A 43 -4.48 -13.57 29.55
CA ASN A 43 -3.14 -13.98 29.97
C ASN A 43 -3.19 -15.45 30.45
N PRO A 44 -2.56 -16.39 29.75
CA PRO A 44 -2.61 -17.80 30.14
C PRO A 44 -1.87 -18.10 31.45
N ILE A 45 -0.93 -17.23 31.86
CA ILE A 45 -0.13 -17.38 33.09
C ILE A 45 -0.92 -16.85 34.29
N SER A 46 -1.35 -15.59 34.26
CA SER A 46 -2.07 -14.97 35.39
C SER A 46 -3.57 -15.29 35.41
N LYS A 47 -4.10 -15.96 34.37
CA LYS A 47 -5.52 -16.29 34.19
C LYS A 47 -6.44 -15.06 34.21
N THR A 48 -5.93 -13.91 33.80
CA THR A 48 -6.67 -12.64 33.80
C THR A 48 -7.09 -12.21 32.39
N PHE A 49 -8.20 -11.49 32.32
CA PHE A 49 -8.67 -10.84 31.10
C PHE A 49 -8.49 -9.33 31.21
N ILE A 50 -7.99 -8.72 30.14
CA ILE A 50 -7.93 -7.27 29.99
C ILE A 50 -8.56 -6.86 28.66
N ARG A 51 -9.06 -5.63 28.56
CA ARG A 51 -9.61 -5.11 27.30
C ARG A 51 -8.47 -4.72 26.36
N ILE A 52 -8.64 -4.95 25.07
CA ILE A 52 -7.63 -4.61 24.06
C ILE A 52 -7.42 -3.09 24.02
N ASP A 53 -8.49 -2.31 24.09
CA ASP A 53 -8.46 -0.86 23.95
C ASP A 53 -7.63 -0.19 25.06
N ASP A 54 -7.82 -0.62 26.31
CA ASP A 54 -7.12 -0.08 27.49
C ASP A 54 -5.61 -0.33 27.42
N HIS A 55 -5.20 -1.43 26.78
CA HIS A 55 -3.80 -1.86 26.74
C HIS A 55 -3.15 -1.77 25.35
N LYS A 56 -3.85 -1.21 24.34
CA LYS A 56 -3.35 -1.12 22.95
C LYS A 56 -1.96 -0.47 22.88
N ARG A 57 -1.73 0.56 23.69
CA ARG A 57 -0.46 1.33 23.74
C ARG A 57 0.74 0.48 24.18
N ASN A 58 0.51 -0.58 24.94
CA ASN A 58 1.55 -1.45 25.51
C ASN A 58 1.85 -2.67 24.62
N ILE A 59 1.09 -2.86 23.55
CA ILE A 59 1.30 -3.95 22.58
C ILE A 59 2.57 -3.65 21.77
N ARG A 60 3.54 -4.57 21.85
CA ARG A 60 4.80 -4.55 21.09
C ARG A 60 4.66 -5.23 19.74
N ASN A 61 4.01 -6.39 19.69
CA ASN A 61 3.69 -7.05 18.43
C ASN A 61 2.43 -7.90 18.53
N VAL A 62 1.80 -8.08 17.38
CA VAL A 62 0.63 -8.94 17.19
C VAL A 62 1.03 -10.06 16.25
N LYS A 63 0.63 -11.28 16.60
CA LYS A 63 0.89 -12.48 15.81
C LYS A 63 -0.43 -13.10 15.35
N ASN A 64 -0.40 -13.71 14.17
CA ASN A 64 -1.50 -14.55 13.70
C ASN A 64 -1.42 -15.98 14.27
N SER A 65 -2.37 -16.83 13.90
CA SER A 65 -2.44 -18.24 14.31
C SER A 65 -1.25 -19.08 13.84
N LYS A 66 -0.53 -18.63 12.81
CA LYS A 66 0.72 -19.26 12.32
C LYS A 66 1.97 -18.76 13.06
N GLY A 67 1.81 -17.94 14.10
CA GLY A 67 2.92 -17.35 14.86
C GLY A 67 3.68 -16.23 14.14
N GLN A 68 3.20 -15.78 12.97
CA GLN A 68 3.85 -14.71 12.20
C GLN A 68 3.48 -13.33 12.77
N ILE A 69 4.47 -12.43 12.85
CA ILE A 69 4.25 -11.05 13.30
C ILE A 69 3.51 -10.28 12.20
N ILE A 70 2.22 -10.01 12.41
CA ILE A 70 1.36 -9.26 11.49
C ILE A 70 1.33 -7.76 11.79
N ALA A 71 1.72 -7.36 13.01
CA ALA A 71 1.96 -5.97 13.35
C ALA A 71 3.04 -5.83 14.41
N LYS A 72 3.75 -4.71 14.38
CA LYS A 72 4.83 -4.43 15.33
C LYS A 72 4.89 -2.94 15.64
N ARG A 73 5.13 -2.65 16.91
CA ARG A 73 5.48 -1.34 17.44
C ARG A 73 6.98 -1.29 17.68
N THR A 74 7.62 -0.22 17.26
CA THR A 74 9.07 -0.02 17.45
C THR A 74 9.39 0.36 18.88
N ASN A 75 8.67 1.36 19.42
CA ASN A 75 8.89 1.94 20.75
C ASN A 75 7.57 1.98 21.53
N VAL A 76 7.63 2.06 22.86
CA VAL A 76 6.42 2.22 23.68
C VAL A 76 5.67 3.50 23.24
N GLY A 77 4.35 3.43 23.08
CA GLY A 77 3.53 4.58 22.68
C GLY A 77 3.53 4.94 21.19
N SER A 78 4.52 4.52 20.37
CA SER A 78 4.54 4.80 18.91
C SER A 78 3.48 4.01 18.14
N LYS A 79 3.06 4.37 16.93
CA LYS A 79 1.97 3.63 16.24
C LYS A 79 2.27 2.12 16.10
N LEU A 80 1.25 1.28 16.32
CA LEU A 80 1.34 -0.15 16.06
C LEU A 80 1.16 -0.37 14.55
N LEU A 81 2.22 -0.70 13.84
CA LEU A 81 2.23 -0.74 12.38
C LEU A 81 2.05 -2.16 11.85
N LEU A 82 1.22 -2.33 10.83
CA LEU A 82 1.08 -3.59 10.11
C LEU A 82 2.39 -3.99 9.46
N THR A 83 2.57 -5.29 9.26
CA THR A 83 3.69 -5.84 8.50
C THR A 83 3.22 -6.42 7.17
N SER A 84 4.17 -6.69 6.28
CA SER A 84 3.91 -7.42 5.03
C SER A 84 3.25 -8.80 5.26
N ALA A 85 3.38 -9.39 6.45
CA ALA A 85 2.74 -10.67 6.77
C ALA A 85 1.21 -10.54 6.96
N ALA A 86 0.70 -9.36 7.31
CA ALA A 86 -0.74 -9.12 7.39
C ALA A 86 -1.42 -9.16 6.00
N LEU A 87 -0.70 -8.80 4.94
CA LEU A 87 -1.21 -8.76 3.56
C LEU A 87 -1.27 -10.12 2.87
N LEU A 88 -0.57 -11.14 3.40
CA LEU A 88 -0.51 -12.48 2.80
C LEU A 88 -1.81 -13.31 2.99
N ARG A 89 -2.94 -12.66 3.34
CA ARG A 89 -4.24 -13.32 3.61
C ARG A 89 -5.40 -12.84 2.72
N SER A 90 -5.13 -12.22 1.57
CA SER A 90 -6.18 -11.84 0.59
C SER A 90 -6.27 -12.77 -0.63
N GLU A 91 -5.92 -14.05 -0.51
CA GLU A 91 -6.12 -15.01 -1.61
C GLU A 91 -7.25 -16.02 -1.37
N ASN A 92 -7.81 -16.12 -0.14
CA ASN A 92 -8.76 -17.20 0.18
C ASN A 92 -10.15 -16.75 0.65
N ASN A 93 -10.50 -15.47 0.56
CA ASN A 93 -11.87 -14.99 0.82
C ASN A 93 -12.43 -14.26 -0.41
N THR A 94 -12.46 -14.94 -1.56
CA THR A 94 -13.42 -14.60 -2.62
C THR A 94 -14.77 -15.20 -2.25
N SER A 95 -15.52 -14.46 -1.44
CA SER A 95 -16.97 -14.65 -1.37
C SER A 95 -17.52 -14.45 -2.78
N SER A 96 -18.16 -15.49 -3.29
CA SER A 96 -18.93 -15.53 -4.51
C SER A 96 -19.88 -14.33 -4.62
N VAL A 97 -19.58 -13.39 -5.51
CA VAL A 97 -20.61 -12.57 -6.16
C VAL A 97 -20.44 -12.79 -7.65
N SER A 98 -21.36 -13.57 -8.18
CA SER A 98 -21.55 -13.82 -9.60
C SER A 98 -21.84 -12.51 -10.33
N THR A 99 -20.98 -12.15 -11.28
CA THR A 99 -21.41 -11.37 -12.44
C THR A 99 -20.97 -12.10 -13.69
N GLN A 100 -21.96 -12.72 -14.32
CA GLN A 100 -21.86 -13.44 -15.58
C GLN A 100 -21.67 -12.44 -16.74
N ASN A 101 -20.99 -12.91 -17.80
CA ASN A 101 -20.97 -12.40 -19.19
C ASN A 101 -19.90 -11.37 -19.63
N ARG A 102 -18.78 -11.86 -20.22
CA ARG A 102 -18.53 -11.95 -21.69
C ARG A 102 -17.04 -12.22 -21.98
N PRO A 103 -16.71 -12.96 -23.05
CA PRO A 103 -15.33 -13.10 -23.51
C PRO A 103 -14.99 -11.93 -24.44
N SER A 104 -14.12 -11.01 -24.02
CA SER A 104 -13.55 -10.01 -24.93
C SER A 104 -12.05 -10.20 -25.04
N LYS A 105 -11.63 -10.35 -26.30
CA LYS A 105 -10.29 -10.48 -26.87
C LYS A 105 -9.19 -9.78 -26.07
N ALA A 106 -8.02 -10.41 -26.07
CA ALA A 106 -6.78 -9.94 -25.47
C ALA A 106 -6.50 -8.47 -25.78
N ALA A 107 -6.56 -7.63 -24.74
CA ALA A 107 -6.01 -6.28 -24.74
C ALA A 107 -4.64 -6.30 -24.02
N PRO A 108 -3.66 -5.48 -24.44
CA PRO A 108 -2.35 -5.44 -23.79
C PRO A 108 -2.49 -4.99 -22.33
N LYS A 109 -1.77 -5.65 -21.43
CA LYS A 109 -1.78 -5.38 -19.98
C LYS A 109 -1.48 -3.91 -19.70
N ALA A 110 -2.50 -3.14 -19.32
CA ALA A 110 -2.33 -1.83 -18.72
C ALA A 110 -1.71 -2.01 -17.32
N TYR A 111 -0.51 -1.46 -17.14
CA TYR A 111 0.20 -1.38 -15.87
C TYR A 111 -0.59 -0.52 -14.88
N ARG A 112 -1.13 -1.12 -13.81
CA ARG A 112 -1.71 -0.37 -12.67
C ARG A 112 -0.63 -0.13 -11.61
N PRO A 113 -0.23 1.12 -11.32
CA PRO A 113 0.63 1.38 -10.19
C PRO A 113 -0.19 1.50 -8.90
N ALA A 114 0.38 0.93 -7.83
CA ALA A 114 -0.14 1.01 -6.48
C ALA A 114 -0.16 2.46 -5.93
N LYS A 115 -1.17 2.73 -5.10
CA LYS A 115 -1.46 3.98 -4.39
C LYS A 115 -0.20 4.69 -3.84
N SER A 116 0.06 5.91 -4.31
CA SER A 116 0.84 6.93 -3.60
C SER A 116 0.16 8.29 -3.77
N GLY A 117 -0.17 8.96 -2.66
CA GLY A 117 -0.90 10.24 -2.61
C GLY A 117 -0.11 11.47 -3.06
N ARG A 118 0.35 11.45 -4.31
CA ARG A 118 0.75 12.64 -5.07
C ARG A 118 0.24 12.35 -6.48
N ALA A 119 -0.62 13.21 -7.03
CA ALA A 119 -1.01 13.08 -8.42
C ALA A 119 0.28 12.96 -9.23
N LYS A 120 0.56 11.77 -9.78
CA LYS A 120 1.68 11.61 -10.70
C LYS A 120 1.30 12.48 -11.88
N GLU A 121 2.05 13.55 -12.09
CA GLU A 121 1.99 14.26 -13.36
C GLU A 121 2.29 13.21 -14.43
N VAL A 122 1.26 12.90 -15.22
CA VAL A 122 1.35 11.90 -16.27
C VAL A 122 2.17 12.55 -17.36
N GLY A 123 3.44 12.17 -17.45
CA GLY A 123 4.31 12.58 -18.55
C GLY A 123 4.24 11.59 -19.70
N ILE A 124 4.45 12.07 -20.91
CA ILE A 124 4.59 11.23 -22.10
C ILE A 124 6.04 11.26 -22.59
N LEU A 125 6.54 10.14 -23.12
CA LEU A 125 7.86 10.09 -23.73
C LEU A 125 7.89 10.95 -24.99
N LEU A 126 8.93 11.78 -25.14
CA LEU A 126 9.14 12.60 -26.32
C LEU A 126 9.23 11.76 -27.61
N SER A 127 9.68 10.50 -27.51
CA SER A 127 9.67 9.57 -28.64
C SER A 127 8.27 9.30 -29.18
N ASP A 128 7.25 9.35 -28.32
CA ASP A 128 5.86 9.05 -28.70
C ASP A 128 5.21 10.24 -29.41
N THR A 129 5.67 11.48 -29.12
CA THR A 129 5.19 12.68 -29.81
C THR A 129 5.79 12.82 -31.22
N LYS A 130 6.87 12.10 -31.55
CA LYS A 130 7.64 12.21 -32.81
C LYS A 130 8.08 13.63 -33.16
N MET A 131 8.25 14.49 -32.15
CA MET A 131 8.63 15.88 -32.29
C MET A 131 9.99 16.12 -31.63
N SER A 132 10.72 17.14 -32.09
CA SER A 132 11.90 17.63 -31.37
C SER A 132 11.50 18.29 -30.05
N VAL A 133 12.46 18.47 -29.14
CA VAL A 133 12.22 19.12 -27.83
C VAL A 133 11.62 20.52 -28.03
N ASP A 134 12.19 21.28 -28.96
CA ASP A 134 11.79 22.67 -29.22
C ASP A 134 10.40 22.73 -29.86
N GLU A 135 10.12 21.90 -30.86
CA GLU A 135 8.79 21.81 -31.49
C GLU A 135 7.70 21.40 -30.49
N CYS A 136 8.01 20.45 -29.61
CA CYS A 136 7.07 19.98 -28.61
C CYS A 136 6.76 21.08 -27.59
N LYS A 137 7.78 21.81 -27.16
CA LYS A 137 7.63 22.94 -26.24
C LYS A 137 6.79 24.05 -26.86
N GLU A 138 7.07 24.45 -28.09
CA GLU A 138 6.32 25.50 -28.78
C GLU A 138 4.84 25.12 -28.96
N LYS A 139 4.56 23.90 -29.43
CA LYS A 139 3.17 23.44 -29.60
C LYS A 139 2.39 23.39 -28.30
N LEU A 140 3.01 22.92 -27.22
CA LEU A 140 2.35 22.86 -25.91
C LEU A 140 2.05 24.26 -25.38
N LEU A 141 2.99 25.21 -25.51
CA LEU A 141 2.77 26.61 -25.12
C LEU A 141 1.67 27.26 -25.97
N ASN A 142 1.68 27.05 -27.29
CA ASN A 142 0.65 27.56 -28.21
C ASN A 142 -0.74 26.99 -27.93
N ASN A 143 -0.82 25.74 -27.47
CA ASN A 143 -2.07 25.08 -27.07
C ASN A 143 -2.50 25.42 -25.62
N GLY A 144 -1.86 26.40 -24.97
CA GLY A 144 -2.27 26.92 -23.67
C GLY A 144 -1.65 26.22 -22.46
N ALA A 145 -0.55 25.47 -22.63
CA ALA A 145 0.25 25.03 -21.50
C ALA A 145 0.92 26.24 -20.83
N LYS A 146 0.77 26.36 -19.51
CA LYS A 146 1.43 27.39 -18.71
C LYS A 146 2.89 27.04 -18.44
N GLN A 147 3.17 25.75 -18.28
CA GLN A 147 4.49 25.24 -17.96
C GLN A 147 4.71 23.90 -18.67
N VAL A 148 5.92 23.72 -19.19
CA VAL A 148 6.38 22.49 -19.84
C VAL A 148 7.72 22.10 -19.24
N TYR A 149 7.83 20.88 -18.76
CA TYR A 149 9.03 20.31 -18.18
C TYR A 149 9.48 19.09 -18.97
N PHE A 150 10.80 18.93 -19.09
CA PHE A 150 11.44 17.78 -19.71
C PHE A 150 12.32 17.11 -18.67
N TYR A 151 12.10 15.81 -18.46
CA TYR A 151 12.87 15.00 -17.52
C TYR A 151 13.53 13.84 -18.25
N GLU A 152 14.84 13.68 -18.08
CA GLU A 152 15.51 12.48 -18.54
C GLU A 152 15.20 11.31 -17.61
N THR A 153 14.77 10.20 -18.20
CA THR A 153 14.52 8.95 -17.49
C THR A 153 15.25 7.80 -18.17
N LYS A 154 15.32 6.64 -17.50
CA LYS A 154 15.90 5.42 -18.08
C LYS A 154 15.21 4.94 -19.37
N ALA A 155 13.98 5.39 -19.62
CA ALA A 155 13.22 5.06 -20.83
C ALA A 155 13.38 6.11 -21.94
N GLY A 156 13.98 7.27 -21.66
CA GLY A 156 14.07 8.42 -22.56
C GLY A 156 13.59 9.71 -21.90
N THR A 157 13.52 10.78 -22.69
CA THR A 157 13.05 12.09 -22.25
C THR A 157 11.53 12.10 -22.11
N VAL A 158 11.04 12.45 -20.93
CA VAL A 158 9.62 12.55 -20.60
C VAL A 158 9.21 14.02 -20.58
N VAL A 159 8.14 14.35 -21.30
CA VAL A 159 7.52 15.66 -21.37
C VAL A 159 6.34 15.71 -20.40
N VAL A 160 6.27 16.77 -19.60
CA VAL A 160 5.16 17.04 -18.68
C VAL A 160 4.66 18.45 -18.93
N SER A 161 3.34 18.65 -19.01
CA SER A 161 2.74 19.97 -19.13
C SER A 161 1.74 20.26 -18.00
N SER A 162 1.59 21.54 -17.68
CA SER A 162 0.51 22.05 -16.83
C SER A 162 -0.28 23.11 -17.60
N PRO A 163 -1.60 22.94 -17.83
CA PRO A 163 -2.43 21.79 -17.47
C PRO A 163 -2.06 20.52 -18.28
N TYR A 164 -2.25 19.33 -17.66
CA TYR A 164 -2.02 18.03 -18.33
C TYR A 164 -2.92 17.81 -19.55
N LYS A 165 -4.13 18.36 -19.53
CA LYS A 165 -5.10 18.23 -20.62
C LYS A 165 -4.49 18.62 -21.98
N VAL A 166 -3.66 19.66 -22.00
CA VAL A 166 -3.01 20.16 -23.24
C VAL A 166 -2.06 19.13 -23.85
N LEU A 167 -1.33 18.39 -23.01
CA LEU A 167 -0.43 17.33 -23.45
C LEU A 167 -1.19 16.07 -23.87
N HIS A 168 -2.32 15.76 -23.23
CA HIS A 168 -3.21 14.69 -23.65
C HIS A 168 -3.85 15.00 -25.01
N ASP A 169 -4.39 16.21 -25.19
CA ASP A 169 -5.04 16.66 -26.43
C ASP A 169 -4.06 16.68 -27.62
N LEU A 170 -2.74 16.80 -27.37
CA LEU A 170 -1.70 16.73 -28.41
C LEU A 170 -1.54 15.31 -29.00
N LEU A 171 -1.93 14.26 -28.27
CA LEU A 171 -1.71 12.86 -28.64
C LEU A 171 -2.98 12.15 -29.11
N GLY A 172 -4.16 12.73 -28.88
CA GLY A 172 -5.48 12.16 -29.22
C GLY A 172 -6.27 11.71 -28.00
#